data_AF-A0A6G7ZVQ6-F1
#
_entry.id   AF-A0A6G7ZVQ6-F1
#
_cell.length_a   1.000
_cell.length_b   1.000
_cell.length_c   1.000
_cell.angle_alpha   90.00
_cell.angle_beta   90.00
_cell.angle_gamma   90.00
#
_symmetry.space_group_name_H-M   'P 1'
#
loop_
_entity.id
_entity.type
_entity.pdbx_description
1 polymer ?
#
loop_
_entity_poly.entity_id
_entity_poly.type
_entity_poly.pdbx_seq_one_letter_code
_entity_poly.pdbx_strand_id
1 'polypeptide(L)'
;MNHLPATRILTTTLLGTLIAVGSVAPAFAQQHDDDGDKNDRRAARKEQRDQRAEQRAPQPQREQPRTQPRQERSNEPQRHEHWGDAQRQQQEQHRESVAVERSRQREQMGERIEQQRRDQAERQAQFRNADAERSRARNEQIIEQSRQREEMSRRIADQRREAIQRQAEQRHSSGQTASERVIAEARGREERRDRDNARRDDRRQDWRNDDRRNDDRDNHVSREQQERRIQDQRRQAMDWQRHEASRRNQLEQRNRELERQRRNAQYRYQQDYYRRWLAQQSRWNASRYDYYNDPYYYTASNYRYGYGGNWYNTNQYGANLLRQAVSDGYQEGYYAGRADRMDRWRFDYSNNYGYMDGTFGYNGYYVNRNDYRYYFRQGFERGYRDGYYSRNQYGRYDNGYAVILPVILSAILGFQTY
;
A
#
# COMPACT_ATOMS: atom_id res chain seq x y z
N MET A 1 14.78 -51.31 -32.33
CA MET A 1 15.10 -49.87 -32.49
C MET A 1 14.62 -49.16 -31.24
N ASN A 2 15.50 -49.02 -30.26
CA ASN A 2 15.22 -48.44 -28.94
C ASN A 2 15.80 -47.03 -28.90
N HIS A 3 14.98 -46.02 -28.67
CA HIS A 3 15.45 -44.67 -28.39
C HIS A 3 14.94 -44.23 -27.01
N LEU A 4 15.89 -44.10 -26.09
CA LEU A 4 15.74 -43.42 -24.80
C LEU A 4 15.88 -41.91 -25.02
N PRO A 5 15.06 -41.04 -24.39
CA PRO A 5 15.33 -39.62 -24.35
C PRO A 5 16.33 -39.26 -23.25
N ALA A 6 17.35 -38.47 -23.63
CA ALA A 6 18.40 -37.96 -22.76
C ALA A 6 17.85 -36.93 -21.76
N THR A 7 17.98 -37.24 -20.47
CA THR A 7 17.85 -36.33 -19.33
C THR A 7 19.05 -35.37 -19.29
N ARG A 8 18.81 -34.08 -19.49
CA ARG A 8 19.81 -33.03 -19.19
C ARG A 8 19.60 -32.54 -17.76
N ILE A 9 20.45 -33.02 -16.87
CA ILE A 9 20.62 -32.52 -15.51
C ILE A 9 21.50 -31.27 -15.59
N LEU A 10 20.95 -30.09 -15.32
CA LEU A 10 21.72 -28.86 -15.15
C LEU A 10 22.18 -28.79 -13.69
N THR A 11 23.44 -29.16 -13.48
CA THR A 11 24.16 -29.02 -12.22
C THR A 11 24.40 -27.55 -11.87
N THR A 12 23.89 -27.19 -10.70
CA THR A 12 24.09 -25.96 -9.95
C THR A 12 25.54 -25.83 -9.50
N THR A 13 26.22 -24.75 -9.88
CA THR A 13 27.46 -24.30 -9.22
C THR A 13 27.22 -22.93 -8.59
N LEU A 14 26.94 -22.94 -7.29
CA LEU A 14 26.92 -21.78 -6.41
C LEU A 14 28.36 -21.45 -6.02
N LEU A 15 28.91 -20.37 -6.57
CA LEU A 15 30.14 -19.76 -6.03
C LEU A 15 29.73 -18.79 -4.92
N GLY A 16 30.07 -19.16 -3.68
CA GLY A 16 29.90 -18.33 -2.51
C GLY A 16 31.07 -17.37 -2.33
N THR A 17 30.79 -16.06 -2.35
CA THR A 17 31.70 -15.04 -1.84
C THR A 17 31.10 -14.45 -0.57
N LEU A 18 31.67 -14.84 0.58
CA LEU A 18 31.46 -14.24 1.89
C LEU A 18 32.12 -12.85 1.92
N ILE A 19 31.32 -11.79 2.01
CA ILE A 19 31.80 -10.50 2.50
C ILE A 19 31.15 -10.28 3.86
N ALA A 20 31.97 -10.41 4.90
CA ALA A 20 31.62 -10.05 6.26
C ALA A 20 31.65 -8.52 6.41
N VAL A 21 30.50 -7.91 6.69
CA VAL A 21 30.42 -6.53 7.17
C VAL A 21 29.71 -6.58 8.53
N GLY A 22 30.42 -6.08 9.55
CA GLY A 22 30.03 -6.16 10.95
C GLY A 22 28.73 -5.42 11.24
N SER A 23 27.80 -6.13 11.87
CA SER A 23 26.61 -5.58 12.51
C SER A 23 26.96 -5.07 13.91
N VAL A 24 26.80 -3.77 14.14
CA VAL A 24 26.70 -3.21 15.49
C VAL A 24 25.21 -3.21 15.85
N ALA A 25 24.83 -4.06 16.80
CA ALA A 25 23.49 -4.10 17.39
C ALA A 25 23.51 -3.33 18.72
N PRO A 26 22.53 -2.46 19.02
CA PRO A 26 22.23 -2.11 20.39
C PRO A 26 21.33 -3.19 21.00
N ALA A 27 21.78 -3.74 22.12
CA ALA A 27 21.00 -4.60 23.00
C ALA A 27 19.92 -3.76 23.70
N PHE A 28 18.66 -4.22 23.68
CA PHE A 28 17.67 -3.82 24.67
C PHE A 28 16.91 -5.04 25.19
N ALA A 29 16.71 -4.99 26.50
CA ALA A 29 16.34 -6.05 27.41
C ALA A 29 14.85 -6.44 27.42
N GLN A 30 14.62 -7.67 27.91
CA GLN A 30 13.55 -8.14 28.80
C GLN A 30 12.07 -7.90 28.44
N GLN A 31 11.49 -8.92 27.80
CA GLN A 31 10.49 -9.84 28.37
C GLN A 31 9.72 -9.37 29.63
N HIS A 32 8.41 -9.14 29.47
CA HIS A 32 7.43 -9.16 30.56
C HIS A 32 6.11 -9.74 30.02
N ASP A 33 5.53 -10.67 30.77
CA ASP A 33 4.44 -11.57 30.39
C ASP A 33 3.05 -10.89 30.45
N ASP A 34 2.25 -11.06 29.39
CA ASP A 34 0.86 -10.57 29.25
C ASP A 34 -0.14 -11.73 29.48
N ASP A 35 -0.39 -12.09 30.74
CA ASP A 35 -1.42 -13.07 31.13
C ASP A 35 -2.64 -12.46 31.87
N GLY A 36 -2.72 -11.13 31.98
CA GLY A 36 -3.84 -10.43 32.64
C GLY A 36 -5.13 -10.31 31.79
N ASP A 37 -5.02 -10.16 30.47
CA ASP A 37 -6.14 -9.69 29.62
C ASP A 37 -7.18 -10.80 29.27
N LYS A 38 -6.95 -12.05 29.67
CA LYS A 38 -7.88 -13.17 29.40
C LYS A 38 -8.95 -13.35 30.47
N ASN A 39 -8.68 -12.97 31.72
CA ASN A 39 -9.63 -13.12 32.82
C ASN A 39 -10.68 -12.01 32.82
N ASP A 40 -10.30 -10.78 32.48
CA ASP A 40 -11.22 -9.63 32.44
C ASP A 40 -12.27 -9.77 31.33
N ARG A 41 -11.90 -10.36 30.19
CA ARG A 41 -12.86 -10.63 29.09
C ARG A 41 -13.85 -11.74 29.43
N ARG A 42 -13.52 -12.67 30.33
CA ARG A 42 -14.47 -13.70 30.81
C ARG A 42 -15.43 -13.15 31.85
N ALA A 43 -14.97 -12.25 32.72
CA ALA A 43 -15.82 -11.56 33.69
C ALA A 43 -16.86 -10.66 33.01
N ALA A 44 -16.44 -9.82 32.06
CA ALA A 44 -17.33 -8.92 31.32
C ALA A 44 -18.40 -9.66 30.50
N ARG A 45 -18.08 -10.87 30.01
CA ARG A 45 -19.02 -11.69 29.21
C ARG A 45 -20.05 -12.43 30.09
N LYS A 46 -19.76 -12.62 31.39
CA LYS A 46 -20.68 -13.23 32.35
C LYS A 46 -21.71 -12.20 32.84
N GLU A 47 -21.27 -10.99 33.19
CA GLU A 47 -22.16 -9.87 33.55
C GLU A 47 -23.15 -9.51 32.44
N GLN A 48 -22.70 -9.49 31.19
CA GLN A 48 -23.56 -9.17 30.06
C GLN A 48 -24.61 -10.27 29.76
N ARG A 49 -24.36 -11.51 30.22
CA ARG A 49 -25.29 -12.63 30.07
C ARG A 49 -26.33 -12.66 31.19
N ASP A 50 -25.92 -12.29 32.41
CA ASP A 50 -26.80 -12.23 33.58
C ASP A 50 -27.78 -11.05 33.46
N GLN A 51 -27.34 -9.89 32.96
CA GLN A 51 -28.23 -8.74 32.65
C GLN A 51 -29.27 -9.05 31.57
N ARG A 52 -28.99 -9.98 30.65
CA ARG A 52 -29.92 -10.39 29.59
C ARG A 52 -30.92 -11.46 30.04
N ALA A 53 -30.61 -12.16 31.14
CA ALA A 53 -31.51 -13.14 31.76
C ALA A 53 -32.57 -12.44 32.64
N GLU A 54 -32.22 -11.35 33.33
CA GLU A 54 -33.17 -10.57 34.15
C GLU A 54 -34.23 -9.82 33.34
N GLN A 55 -34.00 -9.53 32.05
CA GLN A 55 -35.00 -8.89 31.17
C GLN A 55 -36.02 -9.86 30.55
N ARG A 56 -35.90 -11.17 30.82
CA ARG A 56 -36.85 -12.20 30.33
C ARG A 56 -37.55 -12.90 31.50
N ALA A 57 -38.33 -12.13 32.27
CA ALA A 57 -39.37 -12.70 33.11
C ALA A 57 -40.62 -13.06 32.25
N PRO A 58 -41.22 -14.25 32.40
CA PRO A 58 -42.38 -14.66 31.62
C PRO A 58 -43.64 -13.90 32.08
N GLN A 59 -44.40 -13.37 31.10
CA GLN A 59 -45.73 -12.80 31.32
C GLN A 59 -46.70 -13.90 31.82
N PRO A 60 -47.53 -13.64 32.85
CA PRO A 60 -48.56 -14.57 33.24
C PRO A 60 -49.64 -14.66 32.16
N GLN A 61 -49.90 -15.89 31.71
CA GLN A 61 -50.96 -16.23 30.78
C GLN A 61 -52.31 -15.79 31.37
N ARG A 62 -53.01 -14.92 30.65
CA ARG A 62 -54.42 -14.59 30.92
C ARG A 62 -55.27 -15.76 30.42
N GLU A 63 -55.80 -16.54 31.36
CA GLU A 63 -56.87 -17.49 31.10
C GLU A 63 -58.12 -16.75 30.62
N GLN A 64 -58.64 -17.14 29.46
CA GLN A 64 -59.95 -16.72 28.94
C GLN A 64 -61.03 -17.65 29.50
N PRO A 65 -62.16 -17.14 30.03
CA PRO A 65 -63.28 -18.01 30.38
C PRO A 65 -64.09 -18.37 29.13
N ARG A 66 -64.37 -19.67 29.00
CA ARG A 66 -65.29 -20.27 28.04
C ARG A 66 -66.72 -19.74 28.23
N THR A 67 -67.37 -19.46 27.11
CA THR A 67 -68.81 -19.19 26.99
C THR A 67 -69.61 -20.51 26.99
N GLN A 68 -70.74 -20.51 27.71
CA GLN A 68 -72.05 -21.17 27.45
C GLN A 68 -72.78 -21.46 28.79
N PRO A 69 -74.11 -21.67 28.81
CA PRO A 69 -75.19 -20.91 28.21
C PRO A 69 -76.22 -20.42 29.25
N ARG A 70 -77.11 -19.54 28.80
CA ARG A 70 -78.20 -18.88 29.53
C ARG A 70 -79.31 -19.85 29.90
N GLN A 71 -79.67 -19.93 31.19
CA GLN A 71 -80.96 -20.45 31.66
C GLN A 71 -81.57 -19.48 32.68
N GLU A 72 -82.87 -19.28 32.51
CA GLU A 72 -83.75 -18.42 33.29
C GLU A 72 -83.99 -18.96 34.70
N ARG A 73 -84.11 -18.08 35.71
CA ARG A 73 -85.29 -17.98 36.60
C ARG A 73 -85.13 -16.94 37.71
N SER A 74 -86.02 -15.94 37.65
CA SER A 74 -86.89 -15.39 38.71
C SER A 74 -86.39 -15.13 40.14
N ASN A 75 -86.73 -13.91 40.61
CA ASN A 75 -87.17 -13.49 41.95
C ASN A 75 -86.25 -12.59 42.81
N GLU A 76 -86.64 -11.31 42.84
CA GLU A 76 -86.90 -10.48 44.05
C GLU A 76 -85.73 -9.94 44.90
N PRO A 77 -85.95 -8.84 45.68
CA PRO A 77 -85.14 -7.63 45.53
C PRO A 77 -84.50 -7.12 46.84
N GLN A 78 -83.81 -5.99 46.71
CA GLN A 78 -83.40 -5.05 47.77
C GLN A 78 -82.26 -5.48 48.71
N ARG A 79 -81.10 -4.83 48.51
CA ARG A 79 -80.39 -3.98 49.51
C ARG A 79 -78.89 -3.94 49.21
N HIS A 80 -78.39 -2.79 48.75
CA HIS A 80 -77.15 -2.11 49.19
C HIS A 80 -76.60 -1.22 48.06
N GLU A 81 -77.18 -0.04 47.89
CA GLU A 81 -76.62 1.02 47.04
C GLU A 81 -76.10 2.17 47.93
N HIS A 82 -74.93 2.00 48.56
CA HIS A 82 -74.14 3.13 49.07
C HIS A 82 -72.69 2.76 49.50
N TRP A 83 -72.11 1.70 48.94
CA TRP A 83 -70.70 1.31 49.22
C TRP A 83 -69.83 1.22 47.94
N GLY A 84 -70.42 1.24 46.75
CA GLY A 84 -69.69 1.07 45.49
C GLY A 84 -68.98 2.32 44.97
N ASP A 85 -69.49 3.51 45.26
CA ASP A 85 -68.96 4.75 44.67
C ASP A 85 -67.69 5.25 45.36
N ALA A 86 -67.62 5.14 46.69
CA ALA A 86 -66.41 5.46 47.45
C ALA A 86 -65.24 4.51 47.10
N GLN A 87 -65.53 3.23 46.83
CA GLN A 87 -64.52 2.24 46.47
C GLN A 87 -64.00 2.43 45.04
N ARG A 88 -64.87 2.85 44.10
CA ARG A 88 -64.44 3.24 42.74
C ARG A 88 -63.56 4.48 42.76
N GLN A 89 -63.92 5.48 43.56
CA GLN A 89 -63.17 6.73 43.63
C GLN A 89 -61.75 6.54 44.21
N GLN A 90 -61.60 5.69 45.24
CA GLN A 90 -60.26 5.28 45.72
C GLN A 90 -59.47 4.50 44.67
N GLN A 91 -60.14 3.63 43.90
CA GLN A 91 -59.47 2.83 42.87
C GLN A 91 -59.01 3.68 41.68
N GLU A 92 -59.73 4.75 41.34
CA GLU A 92 -59.33 5.74 40.33
C GLU A 92 -58.13 6.58 40.78
N GLN A 93 -58.14 7.08 42.02
CA GLN A 93 -56.98 7.80 42.59
C GLN A 93 -55.72 6.91 42.66
N HIS A 94 -55.88 5.62 42.96
CA HIS A 94 -54.76 4.69 42.93
C HIS A 94 -54.24 4.43 41.51
N ARG A 95 -55.12 4.39 40.51
CA ARG A 95 -54.70 4.26 39.10
C ARG A 95 -53.97 5.51 38.58
N GLU A 96 -54.43 6.70 38.95
CA GLU A 96 -53.75 7.95 38.58
C GLU A 96 -52.38 8.07 39.24
N SER A 97 -52.26 7.78 40.54
CA SER A 97 -50.96 7.81 41.22
C SER A 97 -49.96 6.82 40.61
N VAL A 98 -50.39 5.59 40.31
CA VAL A 98 -49.55 4.60 39.63
C VAL A 98 -49.17 5.05 38.20
N ALA A 99 -50.08 5.71 37.48
CA ALA A 99 -49.80 6.23 36.14
C ALA A 99 -48.77 7.36 36.15
N VAL A 100 -48.88 8.29 37.10
CA VAL A 100 -47.94 9.41 37.31
C VAL A 100 -46.56 8.91 37.75
N GLU A 101 -46.51 7.89 38.61
CA GLU A 101 -45.24 7.31 39.04
C GLU A 101 -44.54 6.56 37.90
N ARG A 102 -45.31 5.88 37.05
CA ARG A 102 -44.79 5.19 35.85
C ARG A 102 -44.30 6.15 34.77
N SER A 103 -44.89 7.35 34.65
CA SER A 103 -44.39 8.38 33.72
C SER A 103 -43.07 8.97 34.21
N ARG A 104 -42.96 9.28 35.51
CA ARG A 104 -41.71 9.77 36.13
C ARG A 104 -40.56 8.76 35.99
N GLN A 105 -40.84 7.46 36.16
CA GLN A 105 -39.83 6.41 35.92
C GLN A 105 -39.37 6.36 34.46
N ARG A 106 -40.26 6.59 33.48
CA ARG A 106 -39.90 6.61 32.06
C ARG A 106 -39.06 7.83 31.70
N GLU A 107 -39.36 8.99 32.27
CA GLU A 107 -38.55 10.21 32.07
C GLU A 107 -37.14 10.02 32.63
N GLN A 108 -37.00 9.52 33.87
CA GLN A 108 -35.69 9.23 34.46
C GLN A 108 -34.89 8.19 33.66
N MET A 109 -35.57 7.19 33.09
CA MET A 109 -34.91 6.20 32.24
C MET A 109 -34.49 6.81 30.89
N GLY A 110 -35.31 7.70 30.32
CA GLY A 110 -35.00 8.46 29.11
C GLY A 110 -33.76 9.35 29.27
N GLU A 111 -33.69 10.09 30.38
CA GLU A 111 -32.54 10.93 30.71
C GLU A 111 -31.24 10.12 30.86
N ARG A 112 -31.30 8.96 31.52
CA ARG A 112 -30.13 8.06 31.64
C ARG A 112 -29.65 7.52 30.29
N ILE A 113 -30.57 7.15 29.41
CA ILE A 113 -30.23 6.65 28.06
C ILE A 113 -29.62 7.77 27.21
N GLU A 114 -30.14 8.98 27.31
CA GLU A 114 -29.60 10.12 26.58
C GLU A 114 -28.21 10.52 27.09
N GLN A 115 -28.01 10.52 28.40
CA GLN A 115 -26.70 10.76 29.01
C GLN A 115 -25.68 9.70 28.58
N GLN A 116 -26.07 8.42 28.57
CA GLN A 116 -25.20 7.33 28.11
C GLN A 116 -24.83 7.48 26.61
N ARG A 117 -25.75 7.97 25.77
CA ARG A 117 -25.47 8.28 24.35
C ARG A 117 -24.49 9.43 24.18
N ARG A 118 -24.61 10.50 24.99
CA ARG A 118 -23.67 11.63 24.97
C ARG A 118 -22.26 11.19 25.36
N ASP A 119 -22.13 10.43 26.45
CA ASP A 119 -20.84 9.89 26.89
C ASP A 119 -20.21 8.98 25.83
N GLN A 120 -21.02 8.18 25.13
CA GLN A 120 -20.51 7.31 24.06
C GLN A 120 -20.05 8.11 22.84
N ALA A 121 -20.77 9.18 22.48
CA ALA A 121 -20.40 10.08 21.40
C ALA A 121 -19.10 10.85 21.72
N GLU A 122 -18.93 11.33 22.96
CA GLU A 122 -17.70 11.99 23.40
C GLU A 122 -16.49 11.06 23.34
N ARG A 123 -16.60 9.84 23.86
CA ARG A 123 -15.51 8.85 23.77
C ARG A 123 -15.14 8.56 22.32
N GLN A 124 -16.12 8.49 21.43
CA GLN A 124 -15.88 8.25 20.01
C GLN A 124 -15.19 9.45 19.33
N ALA A 125 -15.55 10.68 19.71
CA ALA A 125 -14.89 11.89 19.24
C ALA A 125 -13.43 11.99 19.75
N GLN A 126 -13.19 11.67 21.03
CA GLN A 126 -11.85 11.62 21.60
C GLN A 126 -10.96 10.60 20.87
N PHE A 127 -11.48 9.42 20.57
CA PHE A 127 -10.75 8.40 19.80
C PHE A 127 -10.37 8.88 18.39
N ARG A 128 -11.28 9.58 17.69
CA ARG A 128 -11.02 10.13 16.36
C ARG A 128 -9.95 11.21 16.39
N ASN A 129 -9.98 12.09 17.40
CA ASN A 129 -8.96 13.13 17.56
C ASN A 129 -7.59 12.54 17.87
N ALA A 130 -7.52 11.55 18.76
CA ALA A 130 -6.26 10.86 19.08
C ALA A 130 -5.66 10.12 17.86
N ASP A 131 -6.50 9.51 17.02
CA ASP A 131 -6.03 8.84 15.79
C ASP A 131 -5.55 9.86 14.73
N ALA A 132 -6.23 11.00 14.63
CA ALA A 132 -5.82 12.10 13.75
C ALA A 132 -4.47 12.71 14.19
N GLU A 133 -4.25 12.91 15.50
CA GLU A 133 -2.96 13.37 16.03
C GLU A 133 -1.85 12.35 15.79
N ARG A 134 -2.10 11.05 16.06
CA ARG A 134 -1.12 9.99 15.76
C ARG A 134 -0.76 9.94 14.28
N SER A 135 -1.72 10.20 13.40
CA SER A 135 -1.49 10.25 11.96
C SER A 135 -0.65 11.47 11.55
N ARG A 136 -0.90 12.64 12.16
CA ARG A 136 -0.09 13.85 11.95
C ARG A 136 1.35 13.66 12.42
N ALA A 137 1.55 13.16 13.64
CA ALA A 137 2.87 12.88 14.19
C ALA A 137 3.66 11.88 13.31
N ARG A 138 2.98 10.85 12.78
CA ARG A 138 3.60 9.87 11.88
C ARG A 138 3.99 10.49 10.54
N ASN A 139 3.16 11.37 9.99
CA ASN A 139 3.49 12.11 8.76
C ASN A 139 4.66 13.08 8.96
N GLU A 140 4.70 13.79 10.09
CA GLU A 140 5.82 14.67 10.45
C GLU A 140 7.12 13.86 10.55
N GLN A 141 7.08 12.70 11.21
CA GLN A 141 8.24 11.82 11.30
C GLN A 141 8.75 11.36 9.92
N ILE A 142 7.85 11.07 8.98
CA ILE A 142 8.21 10.70 7.60
C ILE A 142 8.88 11.86 6.86
N ILE A 143 8.37 13.09 7.04
CA ILE A 143 8.94 14.31 6.44
C ILE A 143 10.31 14.62 7.04
N GLU A 144 10.47 14.45 8.35
CA GLU A 144 11.76 14.62 9.04
C GLU A 144 12.78 13.60 8.51
N GLN A 145 12.36 12.33 8.36
CA GLN A 145 13.22 11.27 7.84
C GLN A 145 13.58 11.50 6.36
N SER A 146 12.69 12.08 5.56
CA SER A 146 13.00 12.42 4.18
C SER A 146 14.01 13.57 4.10
N ARG A 147 13.87 14.61 4.93
CA ARG A 147 14.84 15.71 5.05
C ARG A 147 16.22 15.21 5.47
N GLN A 148 16.30 14.35 6.48
CA GLN A 148 17.56 13.75 6.91
C GLN A 148 18.23 12.93 5.81
N ARG A 149 17.46 12.17 5.02
CA ARG A 149 17.98 11.43 3.87
C ARG A 149 18.48 12.36 2.77
N GLU A 150 17.77 13.47 2.52
CA GLU A 150 18.19 14.45 1.53
C GLU A 150 19.48 15.17 1.95
N GLU A 151 19.60 15.56 3.22
CA GLU A 151 20.84 16.12 3.76
C GLU A 151 22.00 15.13 3.69
N MET A 152 21.77 13.86 4.02
CA MET A 152 22.79 12.81 3.89
C MET A 152 23.22 12.64 2.43
N SER A 153 22.26 12.67 1.49
CA SER A 153 22.56 12.62 0.06
C SER A 153 23.37 13.83 -0.40
N ARG A 154 23.07 15.03 0.10
CA ARG A 154 23.85 16.25 -0.19
C ARG A 154 25.29 16.13 0.33
N ARG A 155 25.47 15.68 1.57
CA ARG A 155 26.82 15.44 2.15
C ARG A 155 27.63 14.43 1.34
N ILE A 156 26.99 13.34 0.89
CA ILE A 156 27.67 12.34 0.04
C ILE A 156 28.04 12.94 -1.32
N ALA A 157 27.16 13.76 -1.91
CA ALA A 157 27.44 14.45 -3.17
C ALA A 157 28.62 15.44 -3.04
N ASP A 158 28.69 16.18 -1.93
CA ASP A 158 29.77 17.14 -1.66
C ASP A 158 31.10 16.42 -1.40
N GLN A 159 31.11 15.35 -0.60
CA GLN A 159 32.30 14.51 -0.41
C GLN A 159 32.80 13.93 -1.74
N ARG A 160 31.89 13.54 -2.64
CA ARG A 160 32.25 13.02 -3.96
C ARG A 160 32.84 14.12 -4.85
N ARG A 161 32.33 15.35 -4.78
CA ARG A 161 32.91 16.50 -5.50
C ARG A 161 34.32 16.81 -5.01
N GLU A 162 34.53 16.84 -3.69
CA GLU A 162 35.87 17.05 -3.11
C GLU A 162 36.85 15.94 -3.51
N ALA A 163 36.41 14.67 -3.50
CA ALA A 163 37.26 13.56 -3.92
C ALA A 163 37.68 13.69 -5.40
N ILE A 164 36.74 14.12 -6.27
CA ILE A 164 37.03 14.37 -7.69
C ILE A 164 38.01 15.54 -7.86
N GLN A 165 37.86 16.62 -7.09
CA GLN A 165 38.80 17.75 -7.11
C GLN A 165 40.20 17.34 -6.65
N ARG A 166 40.32 16.63 -5.53
CA ARG A 166 41.63 16.13 -5.04
C ARG A 166 42.30 15.20 -6.05
N GLN A 167 41.53 14.37 -6.74
CA GLN A 167 42.05 13.49 -7.77
C GLN A 167 42.49 14.27 -9.03
N ALA A 168 41.79 15.36 -9.38
CA ALA A 168 42.20 16.27 -10.45
C ALA A 168 43.48 17.04 -10.10
N GLU A 169 43.63 17.50 -8.87
CA GLU A 169 44.83 18.18 -8.37
C GLU A 169 46.05 17.24 -8.32
N GLN A 170 45.88 16.00 -7.88
CA GLN A 170 46.93 14.97 -7.94
C GLN A 170 47.35 14.65 -9.39
N ARG A 171 46.40 14.67 -10.33
CA ARG A 171 46.69 14.52 -11.77
C ARG A 171 47.43 15.73 -12.35
N HIS A 172 47.17 16.95 -11.85
CA HIS A 172 47.94 18.14 -12.25
C HIS A 172 49.37 18.13 -11.70
N SER A 173 49.56 17.71 -10.45
CA SER A 173 50.90 17.61 -9.83
C SER A 173 51.76 16.50 -10.47
N SER A 174 51.18 15.35 -10.82
CA SER A 174 51.89 14.27 -11.53
C SER A 174 52.07 14.52 -13.03
N GLY A 175 51.21 15.35 -13.64
CA GLY A 175 51.33 15.77 -15.04
C GLY A 175 52.44 16.80 -15.28
N GLN A 176 52.75 17.67 -14.31
CA GLN A 176 53.84 18.64 -14.44
C GLN A 176 55.23 17.98 -14.49
N THR A 177 55.47 16.94 -13.69
CA THR A 177 56.78 16.23 -13.67
C THR A 177 57.00 15.31 -14.88
N ALA A 178 55.92 14.78 -15.48
CA ALA A 178 56.01 14.01 -16.72
C ALA A 178 56.18 14.93 -17.95
N SER A 179 55.52 16.09 -17.98
CA SER A 179 55.64 17.06 -19.07
C SER A 179 57.03 17.73 -19.07
N GLU A 180 57.62 18.01 -17.90
CA GLU A 180 58.98 18.57 -17.81
C GLU A 180 60.07 17.61 -18.30
N ARG A 181 59.92 16.30 -18.06
CA ARG A 181 60.85 15.29 -18.60
C ARG A 181 60.71 15.11 -20.11
N VAL A 182 59.49 15.19 -20.64
CA VAL A 182 59.24 15.09 -22.09
C VAL A 182 59.69 16.36 -22.83
N ILE A 183 59.58 17.54 -22.22
CA ILE A 183 60.09 18.81 -22.80
C ILE A 183 61.63 18.87 -22.74
N ALA A 184 62.27 18.33 -21.70
CA ALA A 184 63.74 18.22 -21.63
C ALA A 184 64.29 17.19 -22.65
N GLU A 185 63.58 16.09 -22.89
CA GLU A 185 63.95 15.07 -23.89
C GLU A 185 63.65 15.53 -25.33
N ALA A 186 62.64 16.39 -25.52
CA ALA A 186 62.33 17.04 -26.80
C ALA A 186 63.39 18.07 -27.22
N ARG A 187 63.93 18.87 -26.27
CA ARG A 187 65.02 19.82 -26.56
C ARG A 187 66.32 19.13 -27.01
N GLY A 188 66.59 17.90 -26.54
CA GLY A 188 67.73 17.10 -27.03
C GLY A 188 67.53 16.48 -28.42
N ARG A 189 66.29 16.41 -28.93
CA ARG A 189 65.97 15.92 -30.29
C ARG A 189 65.74 17.02 -31.31
N GLU A 190 65.47 18.26 -30.89
CA GLU A 190 65.33 19.43 -31.78
C GLU A 190 66.67 19.94 -32.34
N GLU A 191 67.76 19.93 -31.57
CA GLU A 191 69.10 20.33 -32.06
C GLU A 191 69.65 19.47 -33.20
N ARG A 192 69.13 18.25 -33.40
CA ARG A 192 69.50 17.37 -34.52
C ARG A 192 68.58 17.49 -35.74
N ARG A 193 67.41 18.14 -35.62
CA ARG A 193 66.45 18.31 -36.73
C ARG A 193 66.54 19.67 -37.41
N ASP A 194 67.18 20.66 -36.78
CA ASP A 194 67.39 22.00 -37.36
C ASP A 194 68.45 22.08 -38.46
N ARG A 195 69.13 20.96 -38.80
CA ARG A 195 70.04 20.90 -39.95
C ARG A 195 69.39 20.43 -41.26
N ASP A 196 68.24 19.75 -41.20
CA ASP A 196 67.73 19.01 -42.36
C ASP A 196 66.43 19.55 -42.97
N ASN A 197 65.77 20.56 -42.39
CA ASN A 197 64.42 20.96 -42.82
C ASN A 197 64.29 22.39 -43.40
N ALA A 198 65.40 23.03 -43.79
CA ALA A 198 65.41 24.33 -44.46
C ALA A 198 64.94 24.31 -45.94
N ARG A 199 64.00 23.42 -46.33
CA ARG A 199 63.61 23.26 -47.75
C ARG A 199 62.14 23.00 -48.08
N ARG A 200 61.18 23.08 -47.16
CA ARG A 200 59.75 23.00 -47.54
C ARG A 200 58.88 23.96 -46.74
N ASP A 201 58.93 25.21 -47.17
CA ASP A 201 57.85 26.18 -47.07
C ASP A 201 56.60 25.70 -47.84
N ASP A 202 55.46 26.30 -47.49
CA ASP A 202 54.11 26.22 -48.11
C ASP A 202 53.14 25.11 -47.68
N ARG A 203 52.41 25.37 -46.57
CA ARG A 203 50.95 25.64 -46.62
C ARG A 203 50.38 25.98 -45.24
N ARG A 204 50.12 27.28 -45.04
CA ARG A 204 49.17 27.81 -44.05
C ARG A 204 47.73 27.53 -44.51
N GLN A 205 46.81 27.55 -43.53
CA GLN A 205 45.34 27.56 -43.60
C GLN A 205 44.66 26.19 -43.47
N ASP A 206 44.32 25.82 -42.23
CA ASP A 206 42.93 25.50 -41.84
C ASP A 206 42.86 25.16 -40.33
N TRP A 207 42.38 26.11 -39.51
CA TRP A 207 41.91 25.85 -38.14
C TRP A 207 40.60 26.60 -37.91
N ARG A 208 39.59 26.26 -38.70
CA ARG A 208 38.17 26.49 -38.42
C ARG A 208 37.47 25.14 -38.33
N ASN A 209 37.58 24.47 -37.19
CA ASN A 209 36.67 23.41 -36.77
C ASN A 209 37.09 22.92 -35.39
N ASP A 210 36.56 23.54 -34.33
CA ASP A 210 36.58 22.92 -33.00
C ASP A 210 35.32 23.26 -32.20
N ASP A 211 34.16 23.21 -32.87
CA ASP A 211 32.82 23.20 -32.26
C ASP A 211 32.34 21.75 -31.99
N ARG A 212 33.16 20.93 -31.32
CA ARG A 212 32.80 19.57 -30.88
C ARG A 212 32.94 19.36 -29.37
N ARG A 213 32.45 20.32 -28.60
CA ARG A 213 32.22 20.18 -27.14
C ARG A 213 30.82 20.66 -26.78
N ASN A 214 29.80 19.85 -27.09
CA ASN A 214 28.45 20.01 -26.54
C ASN A 214 27.64 18.70 -26.66
N ASP A 215 28.21 17.58 -26.23
CA ASP A 215 27.54 16.26 -26.21
C ASP A 215 26.66 16.03 -24.95
N ASP A 216 26.41 17.07 -24.14
CA ASP A 216 25.52 17.01 -22.97
C ASP A 216 24.09 17.51 -23.28
N ARG A 217 23.77 17.86 -24.54
CA ARG A 217 22.48 18.44 -24.94
C ARG A 217 21.44 17.46 -25.50
N ASP A 218 21.78 16.19 -25.69
CA ASP A 218 20.94 15.21 -26.40
C ASP A 218 20.13 14.25 -25.51
N ASN A 219 19.88 14.60 -24.25
CA ASN A 219 19.06 13.76 -23.36
C ASN A 219 17.55 14.09 -23.40
N HIS A 220 17.15 14.97 -24.33
CA HIS A 220 15.77 15.44 -24.48
C HIS A 220 15.14 14.88 -25.75
N VAL A 221 13.92 14.35 -25.65
CA VAL A 221 13.19 13.88 -26.85
C VAL A 221 12.72 15.05 -27.70
N SER A 222 12.52 14.82 -29.00
CA SER A 222 11.99 15.87 -29.88
C SER A 222 10.60 16.32 -29.42
N ARG A 223 10.26 17.59 -29.66
CA ARG A 223 8.95 18.15 -29.28
C ARG A 223 7.77 17.35 -29.83
N GLU A 224 7.89 16.84 -31.05
CA GLU A 224 6.87 15.98 -31.65
C GLU A 224 6.73 14.64 -30.90
N GLN A 225 7.84 14.02 -30.50
CA GLN A 225 7.81 12.79 -29.68
C GLN A 225 7.23 13.06 -28.29
N GLN A 226 7.56 14.19 -27.68
CA GLN A 226 6.97 14.63 -26.41
C GLN A 226 5.46 14.79 -26.53
N GLU A 227 4.97 15.48 -27.57
CA GLU A 227 3.53 15.68 -27.82
C GLU A 227 2.80 14.34 -28.04
N ARG A 228 3.40 13.41 -28.80
CA ARG A 228 2.85 12.05 -28.98
C ARG A 228 2.72 11.31 -27.64
N ARG A 229 3.77 11.31 -26.81
CA ARG A 229 3.73 10.67 -25.47
C ARG A 229 2.64 11.27 -24.58
N ILE A 230 2.48 12.60 -24.59
CA ILE A 230 1.43 13.29 -23.82
C ILE A 230 0.03 12.89 -24.33
N GLN A 231 -0.17 12.83 -25.65
CA GLN A 231 -1.46 12.42 -26.23
C GLN A 231 -1.80 10.97 -25.85
N ASP A 232 -0.85 10.05 -25.97
CA ASP A 232 -1.02 8.66 -25.59
C ASP A 232 -1.37 8.54 -24.10
N GLN A 233 -0.70 9.31 -23.24
CA GLN A 233 -0.98 9.30 -21.82
C GLN A 233 -2.38 9.82 -21.48
N ARG A 234 -2.82 10.91 -22.12
CA ARG A 234 -4.19 11.44 -21.91
C ARG A 234 -5.24 10.40 -22.27
N ARG A 235 -5.03 9.65 -23.36
CA ARG A 235 -5.92 8.54 -23.75
C ARG A 235 -5.94 7.44 -22.69
N GLN A 236 -4.78 7.03 -22.18
CA GLN A 236 -4.67 6.03 -21.13
C GLN A 236 -5.33 6.47 -19.81
N ALA A 237 -5.15 7.74 -19.43
CA ALA A 237 -5.77 8.30 -18.23
C ALA A 237 -7.30 8.36 -18.35
N MET A 238 -7.84 8.72 -19.53
CA MET A 238 -9.28 8.67 -19.78
C MET A 238 -9.84 7.25 -19.74
N ASP A 239 -9.13 6.27 -20.33
CA ASP A 239 -9.53 4.87 -20.25
C ASP A 239 -9.53 4.35 -18.81
N TRP A 240 -8.52 4.72 -18.02
CA TRP A 240 -8.43 4.41 -16.59
C TRP A 240 -9.64 4.94 -15.82
N GLN A 241 -9.99 6.22 -16.01
CA GLN A 241 -11.15 6.83 -15.34
C GLN A 241 -12.47 6.12 -15.68
N ARG A 242 -12.65 5.66 -16.93
CA ARG A 242 -13.86 4.93 -17.34
C ARG A 242 -13.97 3.57 -16.67
N HIS A 243 -12.86 2.84 -16.54
CA HIS A 243 -12.84 1.52 -15.93
C HIS A 243 -13.09 1.56 -14.42
N GLU A 244 -12.84 2.71 -13.79
CA GLU A 244 -12.93 2.86 -12.35
C GLU A 244 -14.36 2.63 -11.80
N ALA A 245 -15.39 3.15 -12.48
CA ALA A 245 -16.77 2.98 -12.05
C ALA A 245 -17.22 1.50 -12.01
N SER A 246 -16.64 0.64 -12.86
CA SER A 246 -16.98 -0.79 -12.92
C SER A 246 -16.39 -1.61 -11.76
N ARG A 247 -15.32 -1.11 -11.13
CA ARG A 247 -14.52 -1.80 -10.11
C ARG A 247 -15.31 -2.05 -8.83
N ARG A 248 -16.10 -1.07 -8.40
CA ARG A 248 -16.96 -1.15 -7.20
C ARG A 248 -18.00 -2.26 -7.31
N ASN A 249 -18.66 -2.37 -8.46
CA ASN A 249 -19.70 -3.38 -8.69
C ASN A 249 -19.11 -4.80 -8.61
N GLN A 250 -17.93 -5.01 -9.19
CA GLN A 250 -17.23 -6.30 -9.14
C GLN A 250 -16.81 -6.66 -7.70
N LEU A 251 -16.35 -5.67 -6.92
CA LEU A 251 -15.98 -5.86 -5.52
C LEU A 251 -17.18 -6.30 -4.67
N GLU A 252 -18.33 -5.63 -4.82
CA GLU A 252 -19.54 -5.94 -4.04
C GLU A 252 -20.09 -7.34 -4.35
N GLN A 253 -20.00 -7.79 -5.59
CA GLN A 253 -20.38 -9.15 -5.98
C GLN A 253 -19.46 -10.19 -5.33
N ARG A 254 -18.14 -9.94 -5.37
CA ARG A 254 -17.13 -10.80 -4.74
C ARG A 254 -17.26 -10.86 -3.22
N ASN A 255 -17.49 -9.73 -2.57
CA ASN A 255 -17.68 -9.67 -1.12
C ASN A 255 -18.84 -10.57 -0.67
N ARG A 256 -19.97 -10.52 -1.39
CA ARG A 256 -21.12 -11.41 -1.13
C ARG A 256 -20.78 -12.89 -1.33
N GLU A 257 -19.95 -13.22 -2.32
CA GLU A 257 -19.47 -14.58 -2.54
C GLU A 257 -18.60 -15.08 -1.37
N LEU A 258 -17.66 -14.25 -0.90
CA LEU A 258 -16.78 -14.58 0.22
C LEU A 258 -17.54 -14.77 1.53
N GLU A 259 -18.55 -13.93 1.79
CA GLU A 259 -19.45 -14.06 2.94
C GLU A 259 -20.21 -15.39 2.93
N ARG A 260 -20.77 -15.78 1.77
CA ARG A 260 -21.45 -17.09 1.60
C ARG A 260 -20.51 -18.25 1.84
N GLN A 261 -19.26 -18.16 1.36
CA GLN A 261 -18.22 -19.18 1.56
C GLN A 261 -17.58 -19.13 2.95
N ARG A 262 -17.99 -18.19 3.83
CA ARG A 262 -17.40 -17.93 5.15
C ARG A 262 -15.89 -17.67 5.12
N ARG A 263 -15.40 -17.08 4.03
CA ARG A 263 -14.00 -16.73 3.82
C ARG A 263 -13.67 -15.39 4.48
N ASN A 264 -13.66 -15.40 5.81
CA ASN A 264 -13.58 -14.20 6.63
C ASN A 264 -12.23 -13.47 6.49
N ALA A 265 -11.11 -14.20 6.41
CA ALA A 265 -9.80 -13.57 6.26
C ALA A 265 -9.66 -12.94 4.87
N GLN A 266 -10.09 -13.65 3.83
CA GLN A 266 -10.07 -13.14 2.46
C GLN A 266 -11.01 -11.93 2.29
N TYR A 267 -12.17 -11.95 2.94
CA TYR A 267 -13.06 -10.80 2.97
C TYR A 267 -12.39 -9.57 3.58
N ARG A 268 -11.72 -9.71 4.72
CA ARG A 268 -10.98 -8.61 5.37
C ARG A 268 -9.87 -8.07 4.47
N TYR A 269 -9.08 -8.97 3.87
CA TYR A 269 -8.05 -8.59 2.90
C TYR A 269 -8.64 -7.77 1.75
N GLN A 270 -9.75 -8.22 1.16
CA GLN A 270 -10.38 -7.53 0.03
C GLN A 270 -10.89 -6.14 0.42
N GLN A 271 -11.44 -5.98 1.61
CA GLN A 271 -11.83 -4.67 2.15
C GLN A 271 -10.62 -3.75 2.37
N ASP A 272 -9.53 -4.27 2.94
CA ASP A 272 -8.31 -3.51 3.19
C ASP A 272 -7.59 -3.13 1.88
N TYR A 273 -7.60 -4.00 0.87
CA TYR A 273 -7.13 -3.71 -0.49
C TYR A 273 -7.89 -2.51 -1.07
N TYR A 274 -9.23 -2.59 -1.07
CA TYR A 274 -10.06 -1.53 -1.63
C TYR A 274 -9.93 -0.20 -0.88
N ARG A 275 -9.88 -0.22 0.46
CA ARG A 275 -9.66 0.98 1.27
C ARG A 275 -8.33 1.66 0.95
N ARG A 276 -7.24 0.88 0.86
CA ARG A 276 -5.90 1.42 0.52
C ARG A 276 -5.86 1.95 -0.90
N TRP A 277 -6.50 1.25 -1.83
CA TRP A 277 -6.62 1.67 -3.21
C TRP A 277 -7.40 3.01 -3.32
N LEU A 278 -8.52 3.16 -2.61
CA LEU A 278 -9.28 4.43 -2.55
C LEU A 278 -8.45 5.58 -1.97
N ALA A 279 -7.72 5.33 -0.87
CA ALA A 279 -6.87 6.33 -0.26
C ALA A 279 -5.76 6.79 -1.22
N GLN A 280 -5.21 5.84 -2.00
CA GLN A 280 -4.24 6.14 -3.04
C GLN A 280 -4.89 6.96 -4.18
N GLN A 281 -6.06 6.54 -4.68
CA GLN A 281 -6.77 7.25 -5.74
C GLN A 281 -7.12 8.69 -5.35
N SER A 282 -7.53 8.93 -4.11
CA SER A 282 -7.82 10.28 -3.59
C SER A 282 -6.60 11.20 -3.67
N ARG A 283 -5.40 10.69 -3.35
CA ARG A 283 -4.15 11.46 -3.43
C ARG A 283 -3.84 11.87 -4.87
N TRP A 284 -4.06 10.97 -5.83
CA TRP A 284 -3.82 11.24 -7.25
C TRP A 284 -4.86 12.18 -7.86
N ASN A 285 -6.14 12.00 -7.52
CA ASN A 285 -7.22 12.87 -8.01
C ASN A 285 -7.09 14.31 -7.49
N ALA A 286 -6.50 14.52 -6.30
CA ALA A 286 -6.24 15.84 -5.75
C ALA A 286 -5.10 16.59 -6.46
N SER A 287 -4.21 15.87 -7.15
CA SER A 287 -3.09 16.45 -7.87
C SER A 287 -3.50 16.72 -9.32
N ARG A 288 -3.53 18.00 -9.73
CA ARG A 288 -3.65 18.33 -11.16
C ARG A 288 -2.34 17.94 -11.83
N TYR A 289 -2.38 16.89 -12.65
CA TYR A 289 -1.19 16.37 -13.30
C TYR A 289 -0.74 17.29 -14.44
N ASP A 290 0.51 17.76 -14.35
CA ASP A 290 1.11 18.66 -15.33
C ASP A 290 2.05 17.91 -16.28
N TYR A 291 1.50 17.55 -17.44
CA TYR A 291 2.22 16.84 -18.50
C TYR A 291 3.41 17.62 -19.07
N TYR A 292 3.42 18.95 -19.00
CA TYR A 292 4.47 19.75 -19.63
C TYR A 292 5.70 19.90 -18.75
N ASN A 293 5.51 19.85 -17.42
CA ASN A 293 6.59 19.95 -16.45
C ASN A 293 7.12 18.59 -15.96
N ASP A 294 6.42 17.48 -16.26
CA ASP A 294 6.86 16.15 -15.85
C ASP A 294 8.03 15.64 -16.72
N PRO A 295 9.21 15.35 -16.10
CA PRO A 295 10.38 14.85 -16.80
C PRO A 295 10.18 13.58 -17.61
N TYR A 296 9.15 12.79 -17.33
CA TYR A 296 8.84 11.60 -18.10
C TYR A 296 8.66 11.88 -19.61
N TYR A 297 7.97 12.97 -19.96
CA TYR A 297 7.57 13.21 -21.35
C TYR A 297 8.73 13.68 -22.21
N TYR A 298 9.73 14.30 -21.59
CA TYR A 298 10.78 14.98 -22.31
C TYR A 298 12.17 14.36 -22.12
N THR A 299 12.35 13.43 -21.17
CA THR A 299 13.60 12.67 -21.03
C THR A 299 13.69 11.53 -22.03
N ALA A 300 14.89 11.30 -22.55
CA ALA A 300 15.19 10.17 -23.43
C ALA A 300 14.94 8.83 -22.72
N SER A 301 14.61 7.81 -23.53
CA SER A 301 14.41 6.45 -23.03
C SER A 301 15.77 5.79 -22.77
N ASN A 302 16.08 5.50 -21.51
CA ASN A 302 17.32 4.86 -21.09
C ASN A 302 17.13 3.41 -20.58
N TYR A 303 15.90 2.90 -20.61
CA TYR A 303 15.57 1.52 -20.23
C TYR A 303 14.78 0.83 -21.33
N ARG A 304 15.01 -0.47 -21.45
CA ARG A 304 14.24 -1.40 -22.29
C ARG A 304 13.70 -2.54 -21.45
N TYR A 305 12.44 -2.92 -21.68
CA TYR A 305 11.77 -4.01 -20.98
C TYR A 305 10.95 -4.89 -21.91
N GLY A 306 10.77 -6.16 -21.52
CA GLY A 306 10.02 -7.14 -22.31
C GLY A 306 8.58 -7.28 -21.83
N TYR A 307 7.62 -7.25 -22.74
CA TYR A 307 6.22 -7.56 -22.42
C TYR A 307 5.55 -8.25 -23.62
N GLY A 308 4.85 -9.36 -23.38
CA GLY A 308 4.14 -10.08 -24.45
C GLY A 308 5.02 -10.54 -25.63
N GLY A 309 6.31 -10.79 -25.40
CA GLY A 309 7.28 -11.15 -26.45
C GLY A 309 7.85 -9.97 -27.24
N ASN A 310 7.37 -8.75 -26.99
CA ASN A 310 7.87 -7.52 -27.59
C ASN A 310 8.76 -6.75 -26.62
N TRP A 311 9.60 -5.89 -27.18
CA TRP A 311 10.43 -5.00 -26.38
C TRP A 311 9.92 -3.56 -26.46
N TYR A 312 9.90 -2.91 -25.30
CA TYR A 312 9.43 -1.55 -25.15
C TYR A 312 10.53 -0.70 -24.50
N ASN A 313 10.54 0.58 -24.84
CA ASN A 313 11.48 1.55 -24.30
C ASN A 313 10.78 2.45 -23.30
N THR A 314 11.46 2.78 -22.22
CA THR A 314 11.00 3.74 -21.21
C THR A 314 12.18 4.47 -20.60
N ASN A 315 11.90 5.48 -19.78
CA ASN A 315 12.93 6.20 -19.03
C ASN A 315 12.95 5.73 -17.57
N GLN A 316 13.77 6.37 -16.74
CA GLN A 316 13.90 6.07 -15.32
C GLN A 316 12.54 6.07 -14.58
N TYR A 317 11.62 6.97 -14.92
CA TYR A 317 10.35 7.09 -14.20
C TYR A 317 9.41 5.92 -14.54
N GLY A 318 9.33 5.53 -15.81
CA GLY A 318 8.57 4.33 -16.18
C GLY A 318 9.22 3.05 -15.65
N ALA A 319 10.56 2.96 -15.66
CA ALA A 319 11.27 1.84 -15.05
C ALA A 319 11.02 1.75 -13.53
N ASN A 320 11.01 2.90 -12.83
CA ASN A 320 10.66 2.97 -11.41
C ASN A 320 9.21 2.55 -11.16
N LEU A 321 8.27 2.96 -12.00
CA LEU A 321 6.87 2.53 -11.88
C LEU A 321 6.72 1.01 -12.05
N LEU A 322 7.45 0.40 -12.99
CA LEU A 322 7.45 -1.06 -13.14
C LEU A 322 8.11 -1.79 -11.97
N ARG A 323 9.19 -1.25 -11.38
CA ARG A 323 9.75 -1.76 -10.11
C ARG A 323 8.73 -1.71 -8.98
N GLN A 324 8.00 -0.60 -8.91
CA GLN A 324 6.92 -0.43 -7.94
C GLN A 324 5.81 -1.45 -8.19
N ALA A 325 5.41 -1.68 -9.44
CA ALA A 325 4.38 -2.66 -9.80
C ALA A 325 4.71 -4.05 -9.24
N VAL A 326 5.92 -4.55 -9.46
CA VAL A 326 6.36 -5.85 -8.94
C VAL A 326 6.36 -5.86 -7.41
N SER A 327 6.81 -4.78 -6.77
CA SER A 327 6.91 -4.67 -5.31
C SER A 327 5.52 -4.63 -4.65
N ASP A 328 4.64 -3.79 -5.16
CA ASP A 328 3.23 -3.68 -4.75
C ASP A 328 2.51 -5.01 -4.98
N GLY A 329 2.75 -5.64 -6.14
CA GLY A 329 2.26 -6.96 -6.48
C GLY A 329 2.66 -8.00 -5.44
N TYR A 330 3.96 -8.11 -5.14
CA TYR A 330 4.48 -9.04 -4.13
C TYR A 330 3.84 -8.83 -2.77
N GLN A 331 3.73 -7.58 -2.32
CA GLN A 331 3.12 -7.26 -1.04
C GLN A 331 1.65 -7.70 -0.99
N GLU A 332 0.86 -7.35 -2.00
CA GLU A 332 -0.57 -7.70 -2.05
C GLU A 332 -0.78 -9.20 -2.23
N GLY A 333 0.09 -9.87 -2.98
CA GLY A 333 0.12 -11.32 -3.09
C GLY A 333 0.35 -11.97 -1.74
N TYR A 334 1.32 -11.49 -0.97
CA TYR A 334 1.62 -12.04 0.35
C TYR A 334 0.43 -11.95 1.31
N TYR A 335 -0.25 -10.80 1.35
CA TYR A 335 -1.46 -10.64 2.17
C TYR A 335 -2.60 -11.56 1.73
N ALA A 336 -2.82 -11.68 0.42
CA ALA A 336 -3.80 -12.59 -0.16
C ALA A 336 -3.51 -14.07 0.19
N GLY A 337 -2.26 -14.51 0.00
CA GLY A 337 -1.85 -15.89 0.29
C GLY A 337 -2.00 -16.22 1.79
N ARG A 338 -1.66 -15.27 2.67
CA ARG A 338 -1.85 -15.42 4.12
C ARG A 338 -3.33 -15.50 4.48
N ALA A 339 -4.19 -14.71 3.85
CA ALA A 339 -5.64 -14.74 4.08
C ALA A 339 -6.25 -16.08 3.65
N ASP A 340 -5.89 -16.57 2.46
CA ASP A 340 -6.36 -17.87 1.95
C ASP A 340 -5.91 -19.02 2.86
N ARG A 341 -4.67 -18.96 3.36
CA ARG A 341 -4.17 -19.91 4.36
C ARG A 341 -4.98 -19.89 5.66
N MET A 342 -5.32 -18.71 6.18
CA MET A 342 -6.12 -18.55 7.40
C MET A 342 -7.53 -19.13 7.24
N ASP A 343 -8.12 -18.95 6.07
CA ASP A 343 -9.42 -19.53 5.73
C ASP A 343 -9.35 -21.04 5.38
N ARG A 344 -8.14 -21.66 5.45
CA ARG A 344 -7.86 -23.03 4.99
C ARG A 344 -8.29 -23.28 3.55
N TRP A 345 -8.25 -22.23 2.74
CA TRP A 345 -8.60 -22.30 1.33
C TRP A 345 -7.44 -22.93 0.54
N ARG A 346 -7.77 -23.57 -0.58
CA ARG A 346 -6.77 -24.12 -1.50
C ARG A 346 -5.87 -23.03 -2.09
N PHE A 347 -4.67 -23.39 -2.48
CA PHE A 347 -3.75 -22.50 -3.21
C PHE A 347 -4.39 -22.08 -4.55
N ASP A 348 -4.72 -20.80 -4.70
CA ASP A 348 -5.35 -20.25 -5.92
C ASP A 348 -5.15 -18.72 -6.01
N TYR A 349 -3.95 -18.30 -6.38
CA TYR A 349 -3.65 -16.87 -6.57
C TYR A 349 -4.44 -16.26 -7.74
N SER A 350 -4.75 -17.06 -8.75
CA SER A 350 -5.36 -16.59 -10.01
C SER A 350 -6.78 -16.07 -9.82
N ASN A 351 -7.51 -16.64 -8.86
CA ASN A 351 -8.88 -16.29 -8.54
C ASN A 351 -8.97 -15.20 -7.45
N ASN A 352 -7.84 -14.60 -7.05
CA ASN A 352 -7.81 -13.55 -6.04
C ASN A 352 -8.12 -12.17 -6.65
N TYR A 353 -8.91 -11.34 -5.96
CA TYR A 353 -9.29 -9.99 -6.43
C TYR A 353 -8.08 -9.14 -6.80
N GLY A 354 -7.05 -9.10 -5.93
CA GLY A 354 -5.84 -8.32 -6.19
C GLY A 354 -5.08 -8.77 -7.45
N TYR A 355 -5.09 -10.07 -7.77
CA TYR A 355 -4.46 -10.61 -8.98
C TYR A 355 -5.26 -10.29 -10.25
N MET A 356 -6.58 -10.50 -10.21
CA MET A 356 -7.44 -10.23 -11.35
C MET A 356 -7.43 -8.75 -11.68
N ASP A 357 -7.51 -7.89 -10.68
CA ASP A 357 -7.39 -6.46 -10.83
C ASP A 357 -5.98 -6.09 -11.31
N GLY A 358 -4.98 -6.31 -10.46
CA GLY A 358 -3.57 -6.15 -10.78
C GLY A 358 -3.13 -4.71 -11.08
N THR A 359 -3.84 -3.71 -10.55
CA THR A 359 -3.54 -2.29 -10.80
C THR A 359 -3.40 -1.49 -9.52
N PHE A 360 -3.27 -2.13 -8.36
CA PHE A 360 -2.92 -1.44 -7.12
C PHE A 360 -1.57 -0.75 -7.29
N GLY A 361 -1.47 0.53 -6.93
CA GLY A 361 -0.26 1.32 -7.17
C GLY A 361 -0.22 2.08 -8.50
N TYR A 362 -1.09 1.75 -9.45
CA TYR A 362 -1.12 2.38 -10.77
C TYR A 362 -1.95 3.67 -10.75
N ASN A 363 -1.36 4.76 -11.25
CA ASN A 363 -1.97 6.09 -11.28
C ASN A 363 -2.42 6.53 -12.69
N GLY A 364 -2.27 5.67 -13.70
CA GLY A 364 -2.62 6.00 -15.08
C GLY A 364 -1.51 6.69 -15.88
N TYR A 365 -0.28 6.78 -15.34
CA TYR A 365 0.86 7.49 -15.94
C TYR A 365 2.05 6.58 -16.28
N TYR A 366 2.93 7.09 -17.15
CA TYR A 366 4.22 6.53 -17.56
C TYR A 366 4.13 5.26 -18.43
N VAL A 367 3.81 4.10 -17.86
CA VAL A 367 3.76 2.84 -18.60
C VAL A 367 2.32 2.46 -18.93
N ASN A 368 2.12 1.60 -19.93
CA ASN A 368 0.78 1.12 -20.22
C ASN A 368 0.22 0.30 -19.04
N ARG A 369 -1.09 0.41 -18.81
CA ARG A 369 -1.81 -0.35 -17.77
C ARG A 369 -1.56 -1.86 -17.88
N ASN A 370 -1.52 -2.41 -19.09
CA ASN A 370 -1.35 -3.85 -19.28
C ASN A 370 0.05 -4.31 -18.88
N ASP A 371 1.07 -3.50 -19.19
CA ASP A 371 2.46 -3.76 -18.83
C ASP A 371 2.62 -3.70 -17.31
N TYR A 372 2.09 -2.63 -16.68
CA TYR A 372 2.03 -2.52 -15.23
C TYR A 372 1.39 -3.75 -14.59
N ARG A 373 0.20 -4.13 -15.07
CA ARG A 373 -0.58 -5.26 -14.55
C ARG A 373 0.13 -6.59 -14.71
N TYR A 374 0.85 -6.78 -15.81
CA TYR A 374 1.68 -7.97 -16.00
C TYR A 374 2.78 -8.06 -14.94
N TYR A 375 3.56 -6.99 -14.75
CA TYR A 375 4.64 -6.99 -13.76
C TYR A 375 4.12 -7.04 -12.32
N PHE A 376 2.99 -6.40 -12.04
CA PHE A 376 2.28 -6.55 -10.78
C PHE A 376 1.94 -8.02 -10.50
N ARG A 377 1.35 -8.71 -11.49
CA ARG A 377 1.00 -10.14 -11.36
C ARG A 377 2.21 -11.04 -11.15
N GLN A 378 3.34 -10.71 -11.77
CA GLN A 378 4.61 -11.42 -11.55
C GLN A 378 5.05 -11.32 -10.08
N GLY A 379 4.96 -10.13 -9.49
CA GLY A 379 5.19 -9.93 -8.06
C GLY A 379 4.16 -10.69 -7.22
N PHE A 380 2.87 -10.55 -7.55
CA PHE A 380 1.76 -11.12 -6.82
C PHE A 380 1.84 -12.63 -6.69
N GLU A 381 2.10 -13.35 -7.77
CA GLU A 381 2.22 -14.81 -7.72
C GLU A 381 3.28 -15.26 -6.70
N ARG A 382 4.44 -14.60 -6.72
CA ARG A 382 5.57 -14.90 -5.84
C ARG A 382 5.26 -14.57 -4.39
N GLY A 383 4.69 -13.39 -4.16
CA GLY A 383 4.23 -12.97 -2.83
C GLY A 383 3.16 -13.91 -2.28
N TYR A 384 2.19 -14.29 -3.09
CA TYR A 384 1.14 -15.22 -2.72
C TYR A 384 1.72 -16.57 -2.30
N ARG A 385 2.69 -17.10 -3.05
CA ARG A 385 3.38 -18.34 -2.68
C ARG A 385 4.05 -18.23 -1.32
N ASP A 386 4.77 -17.14 -1.09
CA ASP A 386 5.45 -16.89 0.19
C ASP A 386 4.45 -16.73 1.35
N GLY A 387 3.37 -15.97 1.18
CA GLY A 387 2.34 -15.76 2.20
C GLY A 387 1.52 -17.01 2.51
N TYR A 388 1.19 -17.81 1.49
CA TYR A 388 0.42 -19.04 1.62
C TYR A 388 1.21 -20.14 2.33
N TYR A 389 2.48 -20.34 1.96
CA TYR A 389 3.33 -21.35 2.59
C TYR A 389 4.11 -20.85 3.81
N SER A 390 4.00 -19.56 4.16
CA SER A 390 4.83 -18.90 5.19
C SER A 390 6.33 -19.05 4.92
N ARG A 391 6.72 -18.86 3.66
CA ARG A 391 8.10 -18.96 3.19
C ARG A 391 8.61 -17.58 2.81
N ASN A 392 9.93 -17.46 2.71
CA ASN A 392 10.64 -16.25 2.31
C ASN A 392 11.50 -16.56 1.08
N GLN A 393 10.91 -17.17 0.05
CA GLN A 393 11.67 -17.64 -1.12
C GLN A 393 11.98 -16.49 -2.08
N TYR A 394 11.02 -15.57 -2.28
CA TYR A 394 11.12 -14.48 -3.23
C TYR A 394 11.21 -13.11 -2.56
N GLY A 395 10.85 -13.04 -1.29
CA GLY A 395 10.96 -11.84 -0.48
C GLY A 395 11.08 -12.17 0.99
N ARG A 396 10.87 -11.13 1.81
CA ARG A 396 10.83 -11.24 3.26
C ARG A 396 9.65 -10.46 3.81
N TYR A 397 9.17 -10.87 4.97
CA TYR A 397 8.19 -10.12 5.73
C TYR A 397 8.89 -9.40 6.89
N ASP A 398 8.84 -8.08 6.91
CA ASP A 398 9.56 -7.24 7.87
C ASP A 398 8.71 -6.03 8.29
N ASN A 399 8.66 -5.73 9.59
CA ASN A 399 7.91 -4.61 10.17
C ASN A 399 6.44 -4.45 9.67
N GLY A 400 5.76 -5.57 9.38
CA GLY A 400 4.37 -5.57 8.91
C GLY A 400 4.19 -5.51 7.39
N TYR A 401 5.28 -5.38 6.63
CA TYR A 401 5.29 -5.24 5.18
C TYR A 401 6.04 -6.40 4.50
N ALA A 402 5.53 -6.84 3.35
CA ALA A 402 6.19 -7.85 2.53
C ALA A 402 7.02 -7.16 1.45
N VAL A 403 8.32 -7.46 1.40
CA VAL A 403 9.28 -6.84 0.47
C VAL A 403 9.91 -7.91 -0.40
N ILE A 404 9.88 -7.71 -1.72
CA ILE A 404 10.52 -8.62 -2.68
C ILE A 404 12.05 -8.46 -2.64
N LEU A 405 12.78 -9.56 -2.83
CA LEU A 405 14.24 -9.53 -2.90
C LEU A 405 14.70 -8.74 -4.15
N PRO A 406 15.70 -7.84 -4.02
CA PRO A 406 16.21 -7.05 -5.14
C PRO A 406 16.68 -7.87 -6.34
N VAL A 407 17.27 -9.05 -6.09
CA VAL A 407 17.72 -9.97 -7.16
C VAL A 407 16.53 -10.51 -7.97
N ILE A 408 15.43 -10.88 -7.29
CA ILE A 408 14.22 -11.38 -7.94
C ILE A 408 13.51 -10.25 -8.70
N LEU A 409 13.46 -9.05 -8.12
CA LEU A 409 12.93 -7.85 -8.78
C LEU A 409 13.65 -7.59 -10.12
N SER A 410 14.98 -7.61 -10.12
CA SER A 410 15.79 -7.44 -11.33
C SER A 410 15.56 -8.57 -12.34
N ALA A 411 15.47 -9.81 -11.89
CA ALA A 411 15.22 -10.97 -12.76
C ALA A 411 13.83 -10.92 -13.42
N ILE A 412 12.81 -10.43 -12.72
CA ILE A 412 11.46 -10.27 -13.26
C ILE A 412 11.44 -9.19 -14.36
N LEU A 413 12.06 -8.05 -14.10
CA LEU A 413 12.01 -6.89 -14.99
C LEU A 413 12.93 -7.05 -16.20
N GLY A 414 14.06 -7.72 -16.03
CA GLY A 414 15.01 -7.99 -17.11
C GLY A 414 15.44 -6.72 -17.85
N PHE A 415 15.52 -5.58 -17.14
CA PHE A 415 15.81 -4.30 -17.77
C PHE A 415 17.17 -4.33 -18.47
N GLN A 416 17.19 -3.82 -19.69
CA GLN A 416 18.42 -3.48 -20.39
C GLN A 416 18.56 -1.96 -20.38
N THR A 417 19.68 -1.47 -19.84
CA THR A 417 20.05 -0.06 -19.91
C THR A 417 20.84 0.19 -21.18
N TYR A 418 20.62 1.34 -21.80
CA TYR A 418 21.40 1.79 -22.94
C TYR A 418 22.75 2.36 -22.52
#